data_AF-A0A945DVH3-F1
#
_entry.id   AF-A0A945DVH3-F1
#
_cell.length_a   1.000
_cell.length_b   1.000
_cell.length_c   1.000
_cell.angle_alpha   90.00
_cell.angle_beta   90.00
_cell.angle_gamma   90.00
#
_symmetry.space_group_name_H-M   'P 1'
#
loop_
_entity.id
_entity.type
_entity.pdbx_description
1 polymer ?
#
loop_
_entity_poly.entity_id
_entity_poly.type
_entity_poly.pdbx_seq_one_letter_code
_entity_poly.pdbx_strand_id
1 'polypeptide(L)'
;LYIAQPKPLPGTAAPGDLLLGTIHYGQGDSNLIGPGKKPGGYPVTLRVALAKADKKKTGADKKKDKKTEQEKLAEAVRDLKVARLAKLHGDKKAEDFDRLAKAILDETPNHLPVLVEQLKRLDSQAGRKKNLEKITAAADTVIVQIDTGALASHYGVKLKPDDDEAKAKRAKLDKKLNTLTDALYRKGRALAYLDTQLREGENASTDETNAKLKALDGQFEANFAELQKWAEPTDDKFVLLHIRRENRHDRLATALKLLNEKIKRSPHDKKLHKKRIRLLGELGWDEWQAYETQWQIRRFPADYQPF
;
A
#
# COMPACT_ATOMS: atom_id res chain seq x y z
N LEU A 1 -3.27 -48.31 18.49
CA LEU A 1 -3.56 -47.17 17.61
C LEU A 1 -2.51 -46.10 17.84
N TYR A 2 -1.93 -45.55 16.78
CA TYR A 2 -1.03 -44.39 16.85
C TYR A 2 -1.67 -43.25 16.06
N ILE A 3 -1.71 -42.05 16.63
CA ILE A 3 -2.23 -40.84 15.98
C ILE A 3 -1.04 -39.95 15.64
N ALA A 4 -0.68 -39.90 14.36
CA ALA A 4 0.34 -38.99 13.88
C ALA A 4 -0.14 -37.53 13.95
N GLN A 5 0.80 -36.59 14.01
CA GLN A 5 0.47 -35.16 13.96
C GLN A 5 -0.25 -34.83 12.64
N PRO A 6 -1.43 -34.18 12.68
CA PRO A 6 -2.18 -33.86 11.48
C PRO A 6 -1.42 -32.86 10.60
N LYS A 7 -1.40 -33.15 9.30
CA LYS A 7 -0.94 -32.24 8.24
C LYS A 7 -1.99 -32.24 7.13
N PRO A 8 -2.56 -31.08 6.74
CA PRO A 8 -2.29 -29.73 7.25
C PRO A 8 -2.96 -29.45 8.63
N LEU A 9 -2.43 -28.45 9.34
CA LEU A 9 -3.11 -27.86 10.51
C LEU A 9 -4.19 -26.86 10.05
N PRO A 10 -5.19 -26.54 10.89
CA PRO A 10 -6.14 -25.47 10.59
C PRO A 10 -5.42 -24.15 10.31
N GLY A 11 -5.86 -23.42 9.28
CA GLY A 11 -5.20 -22.17 8.87
C GLY A 11 -5.20 -21.06 9.93
N THR A 12 -6.05 -21.17 10.95
CA THR A 12 -6.13 -20.25 12.10
C THR A 12 -5.20 -20.62 13.25
N ALA A 13 -4.57 -21.80 13.21
CA ALA A 13 -3.77 -22.31 14.32
C ALA A 13 -2.34 -21.76 14.25
N ALA A 14 -1.93 -21.04 15.29
CA ALA A 14 -0.60 -20.49 15.45
C ALA A 14 0.30 -21.41 16.30
N PRO A 15 1.64 -21.33 16.16
CA PRO A 15 2.57 -22.01 17.04
C PRO A 15 2.34 -21.65 18.50
N GLY A 16 2.14 -22.65 19.36
CA GLY A 16 1.79 -22.46 20.77
C GLY A 16 0.30 -22.63 21.08
N ASP A 17 -0.58 -22.59 20.09
CA ASP A 17 -2.01 -22.81 20.29
C ASP A 17 -2.31 -24.24 20.77
N LEU A 18 -3.43 -24.36 21.48
CA LEU A 18 -3.97 -25.63 21.95
C LEU A 18 -5.23 -25.95 21.15
N LEU A 19 -5.17 -26.99 20.32
CA LEU A 19 -6.35 -27.51 19.62
C LEU A 19 -7.09 -28.46 20.57
N LEU A 20 -8.38 -28.18 20.78
CA LEU A 20 -9.27 -28.97 21.62
C LEU A 20 -10.23 -29.78 20.76
N GLY A 21 -10.42 -31.05 21.08
CA GLY A 21 -11.34 -31.93 20.37
C GLY A 21 -11.74 -33.14 21.20
N THR A 22 -12.46 -34.07 20.59
CA THR A 22 -12.93 -35.30 21.23
C THR A 22 -12.65 -36.52 20.35
N ILE A 23 -12.12 -37.59 20.94
CA ILE A 23 -11.91 -38.89 20.28
C ILE A 23 -12.95 -39.91 20.76
N HIS A 24 -13.44 -40.77 19.87
CA HIS A 24 -14.41 -41.81 20.18
C HIS A 24 -13.80 -43.19 19.89
N TYR A 25 -13.99 -44.15 20.80
CA TYR A 25 -13.53 -45.54 20.64
C TYR A 25 -14.75 -46.45 20.55
N GLY A 26 -14.99 -47.02 19.37
CA GLY A 26 -16.15 -47.87 19.07
C GLY A 26 -16.92 -47.42 17.82
N GLN A 27 -17.44 -48.38 17.05
CA GLN A 27 -18.42 -48.09 16.01
C GLN A 27 -19.72 -47.62 16.64
N GLY A 28 -20.41 -46.67 16.00
CA GLY A 28 -21.70 -46.20 16.51
C GLY A 28 -22.74 -47.29 16.31
N ASP A 29 -23.51 -47.58 17.36
CA ASP A 29 -24.64 -48.50 17.29
C ASP A 29 -25.93 -47.69 17.08
N SER A 30 -26.55 -47.87 15.92
CA SER A 30 -27.81 -47.21 15.55
C SER A 30 -29.00 -47.67 16.39
N ASN A 31 -28.86 -48.78 17.14
CA ASN A 31 -29.91 -49.30 18.03
C ASN A 31 -29.89 -48.63 19.42
N LEU A 32 -28.89 -47.80 19.72
CA LEU A 32 -28.82 -47.05 20.97
C LEU A 32 -29.47 -45.67 20.82
N ILE A 33 -30.35 -45.31 21.77
CA ILE A 33 -30.96 -43.98 21.83
C ILE A 33 -29.86 -42.93 22.08
N GLY A 34 -29.76 -41.93 21.19
CA GLY A 34 -28.77 -40.85 21.21
C GLY A 34 -27.78 -40.96 20.04
N PRO A 35 -26.57 -40.36 20.13
CA PRO A 35 -25.59 -40.36 19.04
C PRO A 35 -24.96 -41.73 18.72
N GLY A 36 -25.52 -42.84 19.24
CA GLY A 36 -25.05 -44.21 19.03
C GLY A 36 -23.66 -44.53 19.61
N LYS A 37 -23.01 -43.56 20.29
CA LYS A 37 -21.64 -43.67 20.83
C LYS A 37 -21.63 -43.15 22.27
N LYS A 38 -21.52 -44.06 23.24
CA LYS A 38 -21.39 -43.76 24.67
C LYS A 38 -20.03 -44.27 25.19
N PRO A 39 -19.28 -43.48 25.97
CA PRO A 39 -19.51 -42.06 26.30
C PRO A 39 -19.32 -41.16 25.06
N GLY A 40 -19.83 -39.92 25.12
CA GLY A 40 -19.84 -38.92 24.03
C GLY A 40 -18.47 -38.36 23.62
N GLY A 41 -17.45 -39.23 23.60
CA GLY A 41 -16.07 -38.93 23.31
C GLY A 41 -15.23 -38.67 24.56
N TYR A 42 -13.92 -38.78 24.39
CA TYR A 42 -12.90 -38.44 25.36
C TYR A 42 -12.20 -37.16 24.90
N PRO A 43 -11.98 -36.16 25.77
CA PRO A 43 -11.32 -34.93 25.39
C PRO A 43 -9.87 -35.22 24.97
N VAL A 44 -9.45 -34.59 23.87
CA VAL A 44 -8.08 -34.63 23.36
C VAL A 44 -7.61 -33.21 23.13
N THR A 45 -6.36 -32.97 23.52
CA THR A 45 -5.68 -31.70 23.29
C THR A 45 -4.44 -31.91 22.45
N LEU A 46 -4.25 -31.11 21.41
CA LEU A 46 -3.04 -31.09 20.60
C LEU A 46 -2.39 -29.72 20.69
N ARG A 47 -1.16 -29.66 21.21
CA ARG A 47 -0.36 -28.43 21.20
C ARG A 47 0.29 -28.26 19.84
N VAL A 48 0.07 -27.11 19.21
CA VAL A 48 0.75 -26.76 17.97
C VAL A 48 2.21 -26.47 18.30
N ALA A 49 3.11 -27.27 17.73
CA ALA A 49 4.54 -27.13 17.95
C ALA A 49 5.02 -25.71 17.59
N LEU A 50 5.90 -25.16 18.42
CA LEU A 50 6.62 -23.93 18.07
C LEU A 50 7.35 -24.18 16.75
N ALA A 51 7.16 -23.30 15.76
CA ALA A 51 7.91 -23.37 14.52
C ALA A 51 9.40 -23.37 14.87
N LYS A 52 10.13 -24.42 14.48
CA LYS A 52 11.59 -24.40 14.59
C LYS A 52 12.06 -23.19 13.79
N ALA A 53 12.87 -22.33 14.40
CA ALA A 53 13.47 -21.19 13.72
C ALA A 53 14.04 -21.68 12.38
N ASP A 54 13.51 -21.15 11.28
CA ASP A 54 13.99 -21.48 9.95
C ASP A 54 15.51 -21.27 9.95
N LYS A 55 16.26 -22.36 9.74
CA LYS A 55 17.67 -22.25 9.39
C LYS A 55 17.70 -21.37 8.13
N LYS A 56 18.18 -20.13 8.30
CA LYS A 56 18.49 -19.23 7.18
C LYS A 56 19.17 -20.06 6.10
N LYS A 57 18.50 -20.20 4.94
CA LYS A 57 19.15 -20.65 3.72
C LYS A 57 20.19 -19.60 3.35
N THR A 58 21.40 -19.76 3.86
CA THR A 58 22.59 -19.11 3.33
C THR A 58 23.06 -19.94 2.15
N GLY A 59 22.95 -19.37 0.95
CA GLY A 59 23.43 -20.02 -0.26
C GLY A 59 22.82 -19.37 -1.50
N ALA A 60 23.17 -18.11 -1.74
CA ALA A 60 23.04 -17.53 -3.07
C ALA A 60 24.46 -17.20 -3.53
N ASP A 61 24.91 -17.98 -4.50
CA ASP A 61 26.21 -17.91 -5.13
C ASP A 61 26.39 -16.51 -5.77
N LYS A 62 27.39 -15.76 -5.32
CA LYS A 62 27.69 -14.43 -5.85
C LYS A 62 28.37 -14.59 -7.21
N LYS A 63 27.62 -14.43 -8.30
CA LYS A 63 28.23 -14.13 -9.60
C LYS A 63 29.10 -12.89 -9.46
N LYS A 64 30.37 -13.01 -9.90
CA LYS A 64 31.36 -11.92 -9.94
C LYS A 64 30.77 -10.71 -10.68
N ASP A 65 30.41 -9.69 -9.90
CA ASP A 65 30.19 -8.34 -10.42
C ASP A 65 31.48 -7.91 -11.13
N LYS A 66 31.41 -7.64 -12.44
CA LYS A 66 32.54 -7.17 -13.27
C LYS A 66 33.00 -5.74 -12.91
N LYS A 67 32.37 -5.11 -11.92
CA LYS A 67 32.70 -3.77 -11.43
C LYS A 67 34.02 -3.77 -10.69
N THR A 68 34.82 -2.72 -10.87
CA THR A 68 36.06 -2.53 -10.11
C THR A 68 35.76 -2.34 -8.62
N GLU A 69 36.70 -2.63 -7.72
CA GLU A 69 36.51 -2.38 -6.29
C GLU A 69 36.26 -0.89 -6.00
N GLN A 70 36.82 0.01 -6.81
CA GLN A 70 36.54 1.45 -6.74
C GLN A 70 35.08 1.77 -7.08
N GLU A 71 34.52 1.17 -8.14
CA GLU A 71 33.10 1.34 -8.50
C GLU A 71 32.16 0.79 -7.42
N LYS A 72 32.48 -0.37 -6.84
CA LYS A 72 31.70 -0.95 -5.74
C LYS A 72 31.73 -0.06 -4.49
N LEU A 73 32.89 0.50 -4.17
CA LEU A 73 33.04 1.44 -3.05
C LEU A 73 32.20 2.70 -3.29
N ALA A 74 32.28 3.29 -4.50
CA ALA A 74 31.49 4.46 -4.85
C ALA A 74 29.98 4.20 -4.80
N GLU A 75 29.53 3.03 -5.29
CA GLU A 75 28.13 2.61 -5.21
C GLU A 75 27.68 2.43 -3.76
N ALA A 76 28.47 1.78 -2.90
CA ALA A 76 28.16 1.61 -1.49
C ALA A 76 28.08 2.93 -0.72
N VAL A 77 29.00 3.87 -1.00
CA VAL A 77 28.97 5.23 -0.43
C VAL A 77 27.70 5.96 -0.86
N ARG A 78 27.32 5.87 -2.13
CA ARG A 78 26.10 6.48 -2.64
C ARG A 78 24.84 5.88 -2.02
N ASP A 79 24.77 4.55 -1.94
CA ASP A 79 23.64 3.85 -1.31
C ASP A 79 23.51 4.23 0.17
N LEU A 80 24.64 4.41 0.87
CA LEU A 80 24.66 4.94 2.24
C LEU A 80 24.15 6.38 2.31
N LYS A 81 24.57 7.26 1.38
CA LYS A 81 24.07 8.64 1.29
C LYS A 81 22.54 8.65 1.05
N VAL A 82 22.02 7.80 0.16
CA VAL A 82 20.58 7.65 -0.10
C VAL A 82 19.83 7.11 1.12
N ALA A 83 20.37 6.10 1.80
CA ALA A 83 19.80 5.58 3.03
C ALA A 83 19.75 6.63 4.15
N ARG A 84 20.70 7.58 4.16
CA ARG A 84 20.66 8.73 5.06
C ARG A 84 19.59 9.73 4.66
N LEU A 85 19.42 10.04 3.36
CA LEU A 85 18.37 10.94 2.86
C LEU A 85 16.97 10.51 3.31
N ALA A 86 16.66 9.22 3.23
CA ALA A 86 15.38 8.66 3.66
C ALA A 86 15.04 8.95 5.14
N LYS A 87 16.05 9.26 5.98
CA LYS A 87 15.90 9.60 7.40
C LYS A 87 15.82 11.12 7.66
N LEU A 88 16.00 11.96 6.62
CA LEU A 88 16.05 13.42 6.71
C LEU A 88 14.78 14.10 6.17
N HIS A 89 13.62 13.43 6.20
CA HIS A 89 12.36 13.99 5.69
C HIS A 89 11.68 15.04 6.59
N GLY A 90 12.22 15.32 7.78
CA GLY A 90 11.65 16.32 8.68
C GLY A 90 11.96 17.74 8.23
N ASP A 91 11.01 18.67 8.42
CA ASP A 91 11.14 20.06 7.98
C ASP A 91 12.38 20.77 8.53
N LYS A 92 12.76 20.48 9.79
CA LYS A 92 13.97 21.04 10.43
C LYS A 92 15.29 20.58 9.79
N LYS A 93 15.25 19.56 8.92
CA LYS A 93 16.41 18.96 8.25
C LYS A 93 16.36 19.16 6.74
N ALA A 94 15.53 20.09 6.27
CA ALA A 94 15.34 20.37 4.85
C ALA A 94 16.65 20.78 4.16
N GLU A 95 17.42 21.67 4.78
CA GLU A 95 18.70 22.14 4.23
C GLU A 95 19.73 21.02 4.13
N ASP A 96 19.87 20.21 5.18
CA ASP A 96 20.76 19.03 5.18
C ASP A 96 20.37 18.03 4.09
N PHE A 97 19.06 17.81 3.92
CA PHE A 97 18.53 16.95 2.86
C PHE A 97 18.88 17.51 1.48
N ASP A 98 18.61 18.79 1.24
CA ASP A 98 18.81 19.41 -0.08
C ASP A 98 20.30 19.49 -0.44
N ARG A 99 21.18 19.77 0.52
CA ARG A 99 22.64 19.73 0.34
C ARG A 99 23.12 18.33 -0.02
N LEU A 100 22.67 17.30 0.70
CA LEU A 100 23.08 15.92 0.44
C LEU A 100 22.51 15.40 -0.88
N ALA A 101 21.25 15.73 -1.21
CA ALA A 101 20.63 15.36 -2.48
C ALA A 101 21.36 16.02 -3.66
N LYS A 102 21.69 17.31 -3.54
CA LYS A 102 22.46 18.03 -4.57
C LYS A 102 23.84 17.40 -4.77
N ALA A 103 24.58 17.09 -3.70
CA ALA A 103 25.89 16.45 -3.81
C ALA A 103 25.84 15.10 -4.56
N ILE A 104 24.78 14.30 -4.38
CA ILE A 104 24.62 13.03 -5.11
C ILE A 104 24.22 13.27 -6.57
N LEU A 105 23.37 14.26 -6.84
CA LEU A 105 22.92 14.58 -8.21
C LEU A 105 24.02 15.26 -9.04
N ASP A 106 24.92 16.00 -8.39
CA ASP A 106 26.12 16.56 -9.03
C ASP A 106 27.09 15.44 -9.45
N GLU A 107 27.25 14.39 -8.62
CA GLU A 107 28.07 13.21 -8.94
C GLU A 107 27.38 12.27 -9.95
N THR A 108 26.07 12.10 -9.83
CA THR A 108 25.26 11.18 -10.65
C THR A 108 23.94 11.83 -11.05
N PRO A 109 23.93 12.55 -12.20
CA PRO A 109 22.71 13.15 -12.71
C PRO A 109 21.61 12.09 -12.88
N ASN A 110 20.37 12.47 -12.57
CA ASN A 110 19.19 11.61 -12.72
C ASN A 110 19.22 10.30 -11.89
N HIS A 111 19.94 10.26 -10.77
CA HIS A 111 19.92 9.09 -9.89
C HIS A 111 18.53 8.86 -9.28
N LEU A 112 17.79 7.89 -9.85
CA LEU A 112 16.39 7.59 -9.53
C LEU A 112 16.09 7.49 -8.02
N PRO A 113 16.89 6.79 -7.17
CA PRO A 113 16.63 6.72 -5.74
C PRO A 113 16.57 8.09 -5.04
N VAL A 114 17.40 9.06 -5.44
CA VAL A 114 17.39 10.41 -4.85
C VAL A 114 16.16 11.19 -5.26
N LEU A 115 15.78 11.11 -6.55
CA LEU A 115 14.56 11.74 -7.07
C LEU A 115 13.32 11.20 -6.35
N VAL A 116 13.31 9.90 -6.05
CA VAL A 116 12.24 9.25 -5.28
C VAL A 116 12.18 9.75 -3.84
N GLU A 117 13.31 9.89 -3.15
CA GLU A 117 13.32 10.46 -1.80
C GLU A 117 12.93 11.94 -1.78
N GLN A 118 13.33 12.73 -2.79
CA GLN A 118 12.86 14.11 -2.97
C GLN A 118 11.32 14.18 -3.09
N LEU A 119 10.74 13.34 -3.94
CA LEU A 119 9.29 13.24 -4.10
C LEU A 119 8.59 12.85 -2.79
N LYS A 120 9.13 11.86 -2.05
CA LYS A 120 8.57 11.43 -0.76
C LYS A 120 8.60 12.53 0.29
N ARG A 121 9.69 13.31 0.35
CA ARG A 121 9.83 14.45 1.28
C ARG A 121 8.78 15.51 0.99
N LEU A 122 8.61 15.89 -0.28
CA LEU A 122 7.62 16.88 -0.70
C LEU A 122 6.19 16.41 -0.37
N ASP A 123 5.91 15.13 -0.58
CA ASP A 123 4.61 14.48 -0.30
C ASP A 123 4.45 14.02 1.18
N SER A 124 5.07 14.73 2.12
CA SER A 124 4.87 14.49 3.55
C SER A 124 3.45 14.88 3.99
N GLN A 125 2.97 14.36 5.12
CA GLN A 125 1.62 14.68 5.60
C GLN A 125 1.43 16.19 5.88
N ALA A 126 2.47 16.88 6.33
CA ALA A 126 2.45 18.32 6.59
C ALA A 126 2.72 19.15 5.32
N GLY A 127 3.61 18.69 4.44
CA GLY A 127 4.05 19.41 3.25
C GLY A 127 3.15 19.24 2.02
N ARG A 128 2.39 18.14 1.92
CA ARG A 128 1.62 17.80 0.71
C ARG A 128 0.77 18.96 0.18
N LYS A 129 -0.07 19.55 1.05
CA LYS A 129 -0.99 20.62 0.65
C LYS A 129 -0.31 21.93 0.26
N LYS A 130 0.97 22.12 0.63
CA LYS A 130 1.75 23.33 0.35
C LYS A 130 2.62 23.21 -0.90
N ASN A 131 2.97 21.98 -1.28
CA ASN A 131 3.97 21.70 -2.31
C ASN A 131 3.37 21.03 -3.55
N LEU A 132 2.07 21.19 -3.82
CA LEU A 132 1.36 20.37 -4.81
C LEU A 132 1.98 20.41 -6.21
N GLU A 133 2.29 21.61 -6.72
CA GLU A 133 2.96 21.76 -8.03
C GLU A 133 4.38 21.19 -8.04
N LYS A 134 5.11 21.33 -6.93
CA LYS A 134 6.45 20.73 -6.78
C LYS A 134 6.37 19.20 -6.75
N ILE A 135 5.31 18.64 -6.15
CA ILE A 135 5.07 17.18 -6.13
C ILE A 135 4.76 16.68 -7.54
N THR A 136 3.92 17.38 -8.31
CA THR A 136 3.62 16.99 -9.69
C THR A 136 4.88 17.01 -10.56
N ALA A 137 5.68 18.08 -10.48
CA ALA A 137 6.94 18.20 -11.22
C ALA A 137 7.98 17.14 -10.83
N ALA A 138 8.15 16.90 -9.52
CA ALA A 138 9.07 15.87 -9.02
C ALA A 138 8.62 14.46 -9.44
N ALA A 139 7.31 14.18 -9.41
CA ALA A 139 6.77 12.92 -9.88
C ALA A 139 7.01 12.72 -11.39
N ASP A 140 6.82 13.77 -12.20
CA ASP A 140 7.12 13.71 -13.64
C ASP A 140 8.59 13.43 -13.92
N THR A 141 9.49 14.05 -13.14
CA THR A 141 10.93 13.77 -13.25
C THR A 141 11.23 12.30 -12.93
N VAL A 142 10.60 11.72 -11.90
CA VAL A 142 10.75 10.30 -11.57
C VAL A 142 10.18 9.40 -12.68
N ILE A 143 9.01 9.72 -13.22
CA ILE A 143 8.34 8.92 -14.26
C ILE A 143 9.17 8.89 -15.54
N VAL A 144 9.73 10.03 -15.96
CA VAL A 144 10.58 10.13 -17.17
C VAL A 144 11.84 9.26 -17.09
N GLN A 145 12.39 9.04 -15.89
CA GLN A 145 13.57 8.19 -15.70
C GLN A 145 13.26 6.69 -15.79
N ILE A 146 11.98 6.31 -15.86
CA ILE A 146 11.56 4.91 -15.93
C ILE A 146 11.19 4.57 -17.37
N ASP A 147 11.94 3.64 -17.96
CA ASP A 147 11.62 3.08 -19.27
C ASP A 147 10.38 2.17 -19.18
N THR A 148 9.22 2.75 -19.49
CA THR A 148 7.93 2.07 -19.54
C THR A 148 7.85 1.06 -20.69
N GLY A 149 8.58 1.29 -21.79
CA GLY A 149 8.66 0.34 -22.91
C GLY A 149 9.32 -0.97 -22.48
N ALA A 150 10.50 -0.88 -21.86
CA ALA A 150 11.20 -2.04 -21.32
C ALA A 150 10.40 -2.78 -20.23
N LEU A 151 9.65 -2.03 -19.40
CA LEU A 151 8.71 -2.62 -18.43
C LEU A 151 7.61 -3.39 -19.16
N ALA A 152 6.89 -2.78 -20.10
CA ALA A 152 5.82 -3.44 -20.84
C ALA A 152 6.32 -4.73 -21.52
N SER A 153 7.45 -4.67 -22.23
CA SER A 153 8.04 -5.81 -22.91
C SER A 153 8.37 -6.97 -21.96
N HIS A 154 8.88 -6.68 -20.76
CA HIS A 154 9.18 -7.74 -19.80
C HIS A 154 7.93 -8.37 -19.19
N TYR A 155 6.86 -7.60 -18.95
CA TYR A 155 5.62 -8.14 -18.36
C TYR A 155 4.71 -8.82 -19.39
N GLY A 156 4.93 -8.57 -20.68
CA GLY A 156 4.22 -9.26 -21.77
C GLY A 156 4.60 -10.73 -21.96
N VAL A 157 5.71 -11.19 -21.38
CA VAL A 157 6.18 -12.57 -21.49
C VAL A 157 6.20 -13.25 -20.12
N LYS A 158 5.68 -14.49 -20.06
CA LYS A 158 5.67 -15.27 -18.82
C LYS A 158 7.10 -15.65 -18.40
N LEU A 159 7.44 -15.34 -17.15
CA LEU A 159 8.74 -15.67 -16.58
C LEU A 159 8.90 -17.20 -16.46
N LYS A 160 10.07 -17.73 -16.87
CA LYS A 160 10.43 -19.12 -16.61
C LYS A 160 10.74 -19.32 -15.12
N PRO A 161 10.03 -20.21 -14.39
CA PRO A 161 10.18 -20.35 -12.94
C PRO A 161 11.54 -20.87 -12.47
N ASP A 162 12.32 -21.51 -13.35
CA ASP A 162 13.59 -22.15 -12.98
C ASP A 162 14.83 -21.34 -13.39
N ASP A 163 14.65 -20.14 -13.97
CA ASP A 163 15.74 -19.27 -14.39
C ASP A 163 16.00 -18.19 -13.32
N ASP A 164 17.08 -18.38 -12.55
CA ASP A 164 17.45 -17.45 -11.46
C ASP A 164 17.92 -16.08 -11.98
N GLU A 165 18.48 -15.98 -13.19
CA GLU A 165 18.83 -14.70 -13.78
C GLU A 165 17.59 -13.92 -14.19
N ALA A 166 16.61 -14.62 -14.76
CA ALA A 166 15.33 -14.02 -15.12
C ALA A 166 14.57 -13.55 -13.87
N LYS A 167 14.61 -14.31 -12.76
CA LYS A 167 14.06 -13.87 -11.45
C LYS A 167 14.76 -12.61 -10.92
N ALA A 168 16.09 -12.55 -10.98
CA ALA A 168 16.84 -11.39 -10.52
C ALA A 168 16.52 -10.13 -11.35
N LYS A 169 16.38 -10.28 -12.67
CA LYS A 169 15.93 -9.19 -13.56
C LYS A 169 14.50 -8.76 -13.24
N ARG A 170 13.58 -9.72 -13.04
CA ARG A 170 12.20 -9.45 -12.64
C ARG A 170 12.14 -8.65 -11.34
N ALA A 171 12.89 -9.04 -10.31
CA ALA A 171 12.93 -8.31 -9.05
C ALA A 171 13.41 -6.85 -9.19
N LYS A 172 14.35 -6.57 -10.10
CA LYS A 172 14.78 -5.19 -10.41
C LYS A 172 13.68 -4.40 -11.11
N LEU A 173 12.96 -5.02 -12.03
CA LEU A 173 11.85 -4.39 -12.76
C LEU A 173 10.62 -4.21 -11.87
N ASP A 174 10.32 -5.12 -10.95
CA ASP A 174 9.26 -4.97 -9.95
C ASP A 174 9.53 -3.74 -9.06
N LYS A 175 10.80 -3.47 -8.71
CA LYS A 175 11.17 -2.23 -7.99
C LYS A 175 10.90 -0.98 -8.84
N LYS A 176 11.22 -1.01 -10.14
CA LYS A 176 10.92 0.11 -11.05
C LYS A 176 9.41 0.30 -11.23
N LEU A 177 8.64 -0.77 -11.41
CA LEU A 177 7.18 -0.74 -11.49
C LEU A 177 6.56 -0.17 -10.21
N ASN A 178 7.05 -0.60 -9.05
CA ASN A 178 6.61 -0.06 -7.75
C ASN A 178 6.93 1.44 -7.62
N THR A 179 8.06 1.88 -8.17
CA THR A 179 8.46 3.30 -8.18
C THR A 179 7.57 4.11 -9.13
N LEU A 180 7.31 3.59 -10.34
CA LEU A 180 6.42 4.19 -11.33
C LEU A 180 5.01 4.38 -10.77
N THR A 181 4.42 3.31 -10.24
CA THR A 181 3.06 3.36 -9.68
C THR A 181 2.97 4.23 -8.43
N ASP A 182 4.01 4.28 -7.58
CA ASP A 182 4.07 5.22 -6.45
C ASP A 182 4.13 6.68 -6.92
N ALA A 183 4.93 6.98 -7.94
CA ALA A 183 5.04 8.33 -8.51
C ALA A 183 3.73 8.79 -9.15
N LEU A 184 3.11 7.95 -9.99
CA LEU A 184 1.80 8.19 -10.60
C LEU A 184 0.70 8.40 -9.54
N TYR A 185 0.72 7.61 -8.47
CA TYR A 185 -0.21 7.76 -7.37
C TYR A 185 -0.05 9.10 -6.63
N ARG A 186 1.19 9.50 -6.31
CA ARG A 186 1.48 10.79 -5.66
C ARG A 186 1.13 11.97 -6.56
N LYS A 187 1.44 11.89 -7.86
CA LYS A 187 1.05 12.90 -8.86
C LYS A 187 -0.46 13.05 -8.91
N GLY A 188 -1.20 11.94 -9.04
CA GLY A 188 -2.66 11.96 -9.08
C GLY A 188 -3.28 12.57 -7.81
N ARG A 189 -2.71 12.27 -6.65
CA ARG A 189 -3.14 12.90 -5.38
C ARG A 189 -2.88 14.39 -5.37
N ALA A 190 -1.71 14.83 -5.80
CA ALA A 190 -1.36 16.25 -5.85
C ALA A 190 -2.31 17.02 -6.79
N LEU A 191 -2.54 16.50 -7.99
CA LEU A 191 -3.51 17.05 -8.96
C LEU A 191 -4.93 17.14 -8.35
N ALA A 192 -5.36 16.11 -7.63
CA ALA A 192 -6.67 16.12 -6.99
C ALA A 192 -6.77 17.05 -5.77
N TYR A 193 -5.66 17.41 -5.13
CA TYR A 193 -5.66 18.45 -4.09
C TYR A 193 -5.62 19.85 -4.69
N LEU A 194 -4.94 20.06 -5.82
CA LEU A 194 -4.97 21.32 -6.57
C LEU A 194 -6.38 21.66 -7.02
N ASP A 195 -7.08 20.67 -7.59
CA ASP A 195 -8.48 20.81 -7.99
C ASP A 195 -9.37 21.29 -6.82
N THR A 196 -9.21 20.69 -5.63
CA THR A 196 -9.95 21.11 -4.43
C THR A 196 -9.56 22.50 -3.95
N GLN A 197 -8.28 22.88 -3.96
CA GLN A 197 -7.85 24.22 -3.56
C GLN A 197 -8.43 25.30 -4.47
N LEU A 198 -8.56 25.02 -5.77
CA LEU A 198 -9.17 25.95 -6.72
C LEU A 198 -10.68 26.06 -6.52
N ARG A 199 -11.37 24.95 -6.24
CA ARG A 199 -12.83 24.94 -5.97
C ARG A 199 -13.21 25.58 -4.64
N GLU A 200 -12.35 25.50 -3.64
CA GLU A 200 -12.58 26.06 -2.29
C GLU A 200 -11.97 27.47 -2.12
N GLY A 201 -11.31 28.01 -3.15
CA GLY A 201 -10.65 29.33 -3.10
C GLY A 201 -11.59 30.50 -3.36
N GLU A 202 -11.18 31.72 -2.99
CA GLU A 202 -11.97 32.95 -3.13
C GLU A 202 -12.38 33.25 -4.59
N ASN A 203 -11.58 32.80 -5.56
CA ASN A 203 -11.80 32.98 -7.00
C ASN A 203 -12.39 31.72 -7.70
N ALA A 204 -13.08 30.85 -6.96
CA ALA A 204 -13.56 29.55 -7.47
C ALA A 204 -14.45 29.65 -8.73
N SER A 205 -15.13 30.77 -8.94
CA SER A 205 -16.13 30.95 -10.01
C SER A 205 -15.65 31.82 -11.18
N THR A 206 -14.36 32.15 -11.28
CA THR A 206 -13.84 32.92 -12.43
C THR A 206 -13.60 32.03 -13.65
N ASP A 207 -13.68 32.61 -14.84
CA ASP A 207 -13.41 31.89 -16.10
C ASP A 207 -12.00 31.31 -16.15
N GLU A 208 -11.03 32.04 -15.58
CA GLU A 208 -9.64 31.55 -15.45
C GLU A 208 -9.54 30.30 -14.55
N THR A 209 -10.26 30.29 -13.42
CA THR A 209 -10.29 29.13 -12.51
C THR A 209 -10.97 27.94 -13.18
N ASN A 210 -12.08 28.17 -13.89
CA ASN A 210 -12.78 27.13 -14.65
C ASN A 210 -11.87 26.51 -15.74
N ALA A 211 -11.11 27.34 -16.47
CA ALA A 211 -10.14 26.86 -17.45
C ALA A 211 -9.03 26.01 -16.81
N LYS A 212 -8.49 26.45 -15.65
CA LYS A 212 -7.49 25.68 -14.88
C LYS A 212 -8.05 24.37 -14.36
N LEU A 213 -9.28 24.34 -13.86
CA LEU A 213 -9.96 23.12 -13.41
C LEU A 213 -10.12 22.11 -14.54
N LYS A 214 -10.54 22.56 -15.73
CA LYS A 214 -10.65 21.70 -16.91
C LYS A 214 -9.30 21.12 -17.34
N ALA A 215 -8.23 21.92 -17.31
CA ALA A 215 -6.88 21.44 -17.60
C ALA A 215 -6.40 20.41 -16.57
N LEU A 216 -6.62 20.66 -15.28
CA LEU A 216 -6.30 19.72 -14.20
C LEU A 216 -7.08 18.42 -14.31
N ASP A 217 -8.33 18.47 -14.76
CA ASP A 217 -9.14 17.28 -14.98
C ASP A 217 -8.56 16.39 -16.08
N GLY A 218 -8.19 16.98 -17.22
CA GLY A 218 -7.49 16.27 -18.29
C GLY A 218 -6.16 15.65 -17.82
N GLN A 219 -5.36 16.41 -17.04
CA GLN A 219 -4.10 15.90 -16.47
C GLN A 219 -4.33 14.75 -15.47
N PHE A 220 -5.37 14.86 -14.64
CA PHE A 220 -5.72 13.84 -13.66
C PHE A 220 -6.17 12.54 -14.34
N GLU A 221 -7.08 12.64 -15.31
CA GLU A 221 -7.58 11.47 -16.06
C GLU A 221 -6.47 10.80 -16.86
N ALA A 222 -5.60 11.58 -17.52
CA ALA A 222 -4.43 11.02 -18.21
C ALA A 222 -3.48 10.28 -17.25
N ASN A 223 -3.19 10.87 -16.09
CA ASN A 223 -2.37 10.21 -15.07
C ASN A 223 -3.03 8.96 -14.48
N PHE A 224 -4.35 8.99 -14.26
CA PHE A 224 -5.08 7.85 -13.73
C PHE A 224 -5.15 6.70 -14.74
N ALA A 225 -5.40 7.01 -16.02
CA ALA A 225 -5.36 6.04 -17.12
C ALA A 225 -3.95 5.43 -17.28
N GLU A 226 -2.89 6.21 -17.08
CA GLU A 226 -1.53 5.69 -17.06
C GLU A 226 -1.32 4.73 -15.88
N LEU A 227 -1.74 5.10 -14.66
CA LEU A 227 -1.67 4.22 -13.49
C LEU A 227 -2.40 2.89 -13.71
N GLN A 228 -3.58 2.92 -14.35
CA GLN A 228 -4.38 1.74 -14.66
C GLN A 228 -3.66 0.71 -15.54
N LYS A 229 -2.70 1.12 -16.36
CA LYS A 229 -1.89 0.19 -17.18
C LYS A 229 -0.96 -0.68 -16.33
N TRP A 230 -0.59 -0.18 -15.15
CA TRP A 230 0.50 -0.74 -14.34
C TRP A 230 0.04 -1.33 -13.01
N ALA A 231 -1.16 -0.95 -12.54
CA ALA A 231 -1.71 -1.41 -11.27
C ALA A 231 -3.24 -1.41 -11.28
N GLU A 232 -3.81 -2.28 -10.45
CA GLU A 232 -5.26 -2.34 -10.21
C GLU A 232 -5.66 -1.16 -9.30
N PRO A 233 -6.50 -0.21 -9.75
CA PRO A 233 -6.86 0.96 -8.94
C PRO A 233 -7.67 0.63 -7.68
N THR A 234 -8.29 -0.56 -7.62
CA THR A 234 -9.01 -1.04 -6.43
C THR A 234 -8.10 -1.67 -5.38
N ASP A 235 -6.80 -1.81 -5.67
CA ASP A 235 -5.81 -2.25 -4.69
C ASP A 235 -5.71 -1.28 -3.52
N ASP A 236 -5.36 -1.82 -2.36
CA ASP A 236 -5.35 -1.12 -1.08
C ASP A 236 -4.49 0.17 -1.08
N LYS A 237 -3.40 0.15 -1.88
CA LYS A 237 -2.48 1.27 -2.09
C LYS A 237 -3.11 2.41 -2.90
N PHE A 238 -3.91 2.10 -3.92
CA PHE A 238 -4.37 3.07 -4.92
C PHE A 238 -5.85 3.46 -4.76
N VAL A 239 -6.64 2.67 -4.02
CA VAL A 239 -8.10 2.85 -3.90
C VAL A 239 -8.52 4.24 -3.45
N LEU A 240 -7.74 4.93 -2.60
CA LEU A 240 -8.06 6.31 -2.19
C LEU A 240 -8.03 7.30 -3.36
N LEU A 241 -7.15 7.09 -4.35
CA LEU A 241 -7.11 7.89 -5.57
C LEU A 241 -8.30 7.54 -6.49
N HIS A 242 -8.68 6.26 -6.56
CA HIS A 242 -9.86 5.83 -7.31
C HIS A 242 -11.16 6.41 -6.72
N ILE A 243 -11.33 6.35 -5.40
CA ILE A 243 -12.46 7.00 -4.72
C ILE A 243 -12.48 8.51 -5.03
N ARG A 244 -11.30 9.15 -5.07
CA ARG A 244 -11.19 10.57 -5.41
C ARG A 244 -11.60 10.85 -6.85
N ARG A 245 -11.26 9.98 -7.80
CA ARG A 245 -11.73 10.04 -9.19
C ARG A 245 -13.25 9.93 -9.26
N GLU A 246 -13.85 8.92 -8.63
CA GLU A 246 -15.31 8.76 -8.66
C GLU A 246 -16.04 9.97 -8.06
N ASN A 247 -15.49 10.59 -7.01
CA ASN A 247 -15.99 11.85 -6.47
C ASN A 247 -15.93 13.01 -7.49
N ARG A 248 -14.86 13.11 -8.30
CA ARG A 248 -14.72 14.16 -9.33
C ARG A 248 -15.74 14.02 -10.46
N HIS A 249 -16.20 12.79 -10.71
CA HIS A 249 -17.24 12.46 -11.69
C HIS A 249 -18.66 12.43 -11.10
N ASP A 250 -18.84 12.94 -9.87
CA ASP A 250 -20.10 12.93 -9.13
C ASP A 250 -20.72 11.53 -8.92
N ARG A 251 -19.90 10.48 -8.99
CA ARG A 251 -20.30 9.07 -8.77
C ARG A 251 -20.15 8.69 -7.30
N LEU A 252 -20.79 9.47 -6.44
CA LEU A 252 -20.64 9.39 -4.98
C LEU A 252 -21.01 8.01 -4.40
N ALA A 253 -22.02 7.33 -4.96
CA ALA A 253 -22.39 5.99 -4.53
C ALA A 253 -21.29 4.94 -4.82
N THR A 254 -20.65 5.01 -5.99
CA THR A 254 -19.51 4.16 -6.35
C THR A 254 -18.32 4.45 -5.43
N ALA A 255 -18.04 5.73 -5.18
CA ALA A 255 -17.00 6.16 -4.25
C ALA A 255 -17.24 5.63 -2.82
N LEU A 256 -18.49 5.66 -2.35
CA LEU A 256 -18.90 5.12 -1.04
C LEU A 256 -18.73 3.60 -0.99
N LYS A 257 -19.11 2.88 -2.05
CA LYS A 257 -18.91 1.42 -2.15
C LYS A 257 -17.42 1.06 -2.02
N LEU A 258 -16.55 1.71 -2.79
CA LEU A 258 -15.10 1.51 -2.71
C LEU A 258 -14.54 1.86 -1.33
N LEU A 259 -15.03 2.94 -0.72
CA LEU A 259 -14.62 3.35 0.64
C LEU A 259 -15.02 2.31 1.70
N ASN A 260 -16.21 1.72 1.60
CA ASN A 260 -16.66 0.68 2.53
C ASN A 260 -15.78 -0.57 2.45
N GLU A 261 -15.36 -0.99 1.26
CA GLU A 261 -14.40 -2.09 1.11
C GLU A 261 -13.03 -1.77 1.75
N LYS A 262 -12.55 -0.54 1.60
CA LYS A 262 -11.32 -0.09 2.28
C LYS A 262 -11.49 -0.06 3.81
N ILE A 263 -12.64 0.37 4.31
CA ILE A 263 -12.94 0.36 5.76
C ILE A 263 -12.96 -1.07 6.32
N LYS A 264 -13.53 -2.05 5.59
CA LYS A 264 -13.51 -3.47 6.03
C LYS A 264 -12.08 -3.98 6.25
N ARG A 265 -11.14 -3.56 5.40
CA ARG A 265 -9.71 -3.93 5.50
C ARG A 265 -8.96 -3.12 6.55
N SER A 266 -9.45 -1.95 6.94
CA SER A 266 -8.78 -1.04 7.88
C SER A 266 -9.80 -0.36 8.82
N PRO A 267 -10.51 -1.13 9.67
CA PRO A 267 -11.64 -0.62 10.46
C PRO A 267 -11.21 0.37 11.57
N HIS A 268 -9.92 0.42 11.90
CA HIS A 268 -9.37 1.29 12.93
C HIS A 268 -8.85 2.63 12.38
N ASP A 269 -9.04 2.93 11.09
CA ASP A 269 -8.66 4.23 10.53
C ASP A 269 -9.80 5.24 10.66
N LYS A 270 -9.70 6.10 11.69
CA LYS A 270 -10.66 7.19 11.95
C LYS A 270 -10.85 8.12 10.75
N LYS A 271 -9.84 8.34 9.90
CA LYS A 271 -9.93 9.23 8.73
C LYS A 271 -10.86 8.66 7.66
N LEU A 272 -10.88 7.33 7.48
CA LEU A 272 -11.79 6.67 6.54
C LEU A 272 -13.24 6.82 6.97
N HIS A 273 -13.54 6.63 8.26
CA HIS A 273 -14.88 6.85 8.80
C HIS A 273 -15.32 8.31 8.66
N LYS A 274 -14.44 9.29 8.92
CA LYS A 274 -14.75 10.70 8.65
C LYS A 274 -15.09 10.95 7.18
N LYS A 275 -14.36 10.33 6.25
CA LYS A 275 -14.65 10.43 4.81
C LYS A 275 -16.01 9.79 4.46
N ARG A 276 -16.38 8.69 5.13
CA ARG A 276 -17.68 8.03 4.94
C ARG A 276 -18.83 8.93 5.39
N ILE A 277 -18.73 9.54 6.57
CA ILE A 277 -19.71 10.52 7.06
C ILE A 277 -19.89 11.66 6.04
N ARG A 278 -18.79 12.22 5.52
CA ARG A 278 -18.85 13.26 4.48
C ARG A 278 -19.60 12.79 3.21
N LEU A 279 -19.26 11.62 2.68
CA LEU A 279 -19.92 11.08 1.48
C LEU A 279 -21.41 10.81 1.69
N LEU A 280 -21.80 10.34 2.87
CA LEU A 280 -23.22 10.12 3.21
C LEU A 280 -24.00 11.43 3.22
N GLY A 281 -23.41 12.51 3.75
CA GLY A 281 -24.00 13.85 3.68
C GLY A 281 -24.07 14.41 2.25
N GLU A 282 -23.02 14.23 1.44
CA GLU A 282 -23.03 14.65 0.02
C GLU A 282 -24.10 13.89 -0.80
N LEU A 283 -24.50 12.69 -0.39
CA LEU A 283 -25.59 11.90 -0.98
C LEU A 283 -26.99 12.27 -0.43
N GLY A 284 -27.08 13.12 0.59
CA GLY A 284 -28.34 13.44 1.28
C GLY A 284 -28.90 12.27 2.11
N TRP A 285 -28.05 11.35 2.56
CA TRP A 285 -28.46 10.20 3.38
C TRP A 285 -28.32 10.52 4.87
N ASP A 286 -29.10 11.51 5.33
CA ASP A 286 -28.92 12.15 6.63
C ASP A 286 -29.01 11.17 7.82
N GLU A 287 -29.98 10.24 7.79
CA GLU A 287 -30.13 9.20 8.81
C GLU A 287 -28.87 8.32 8.94
N TRP A 288 -28.28 7.95 7.80
CA TRP A 288 -27.05 7.15 7.77
C TRP A 288 -25.83 7.95 8.20
N GLN A 289 -25.78 9.24 7.85
CA GLN A 289 -24.73 10.15 8.30
C GLN A 289 -24.78 10.33 9.83
N ALA A 290 -25.97 10.54 10.39
CA ALA A 290 -26.19 10.66 11.83
C ALA A 290 -25.79 9.37 12.57
N TYR A 291 -26.25 8.22 12.06
CA TYR A 291 -25.87 6.90 12.58
C TYR A 291 -24.35 6.69 12.60
N GLU A 292 -23.66 6.95 11.48
CA GLU A 292 -22.21 6.75 11.40
C GLU A 292 -21.44 7.75 12.30
N THR A 293 -21.95 8.96 12.48
CA THR A 293 -21.40 9.96 13.40
C THR A 293 -21.47 9.50 14.86
N GLN A 294 -22.62 8.96 15.29
CA GLN A 294 -22.77 8.38 16.62
C GLN A 294 -21.83 7.18 16.83
N TRP A 295 -21.74 6.30 15.84
CA TRP A 295 -20.84 5.15 15.90
C TRP A 295 -19.36 5.52 15.93
N GLN A 296 -18.97 6.62 15.30
CA GLN A 296 -17.58 7.08 15.33
C GLN A 296 -17.11 7.39 16.76
N ILE A 297 -17.99 7.93 17.61
CA ILE A 297 -17.67 8.21 19.02
C ILE A 297 -17.40 6.90 19.77
N ARG A 298 -18.21 5.87 19.52
CA ARG A 298 -18.07 4.54 20.14
C ARG A 298 -16.86 3.76 19.62
N ARG A 299 -16.56 3.85 18.32
CA ARG A 299 -15.41 3.16 17.69
C ARG A 299 -14.06 3.79 18.05
N PHE A 300 -14.03 5.08 18.33
CA PHE A 300 -12.82 5.84 18.61
C PHE A 300 -12.98 6.68 19.89
N PRO A 301 -13.15 6.02 21.06
CA PRO A 301 -13.26 6.71 22.33
C PRO A 301 -11.95 7.45 22.66
N ALA A 302 -12.04 8.47 23.52
CA ALA A 302 -10.87 9.25 23.93
C ALA A 302 -9.94 8.45 24.86
N ASP A 303 -10.52 7.56 25.67
CA ASP A 303 -9.80 6.74 26.63
C ASP A 303 -10.44 5.35 26.71
N TYR A 304 -9.74 4.43 27.37
CA TYR A 304 -10.28 3.10 27.64
C TYR A 304 -11.49 3.18 28.57
N GLN A 305 -12.42 2.24 28.40
CA GLN A 305 -13.54 2.12 29.32
C GLN A 305 -13.00 1.79 30.72
N PRO A 306 -13.43 2.50 31.78
CA PRO A 306 -13.09 2.16 33.15
C PRO A 306 -13.53 0.72 33.50
N PHE A 307 -12.77 0.07 34.36
CA PHE A 307 -13.06 -1.27 34.88
C PHE A 307 -14.15 -1.27 35.95
#